data_AF-A0A1U9JUH3-F1
#
_entry.id   AF-A0A1U9JUH3-F1
#
_cell.length_a   1.000
_cell.length_b   1.000
_cell.length_c   1.000
_cell.angle_alpha   90.00
_cell.angle_beta   90.00
_cell.angle_gamma   90.00
#
_symmetry.space_group_name_H-M   'P 1'
#
loop_
_entity.id
_entity.type
_entity.pdbx_description
1 polymer ?
#
loop_
_entity_poly.entity_id
_entity_poly.type
_entity_poly.pdbx_seq_one_letter_code
_entity_poly.pdbx_strand_id
1 'polypeptide(L)'
;MKKVLLAIGMLAVSINNAVAGFNNWDYEMENNPFSGGIKIYSINMTSIRSGVAILCDSSEKAIKIRSIPGFVYDSSLDYVTPEIKIAIDGDIILIGLEGRTGSVGDNLAMSEAKLEGDDARIFLTAFKKAARQVAIENGISTGPILLTARGSTKTGQALEKCLSN
;
A
#
# COMPACT_ATOMS: atom_id res chain seq x y z
N MET A 1 35.86 -53.66 13.02
CA MET A 1 34.43 -53.31 12.99
C MET A 1 34.30 -51.80 12.83
N LYS A 2 33.91 -51.31 11.63
CA LYS A 2 33.76 -49.88 11.33
C LYS A 2 32.33 -49.45 11.66
N LYS A 3 32.16 -48.51 12.59
CA LYS A 3 30.86 -47.91 12.92
C LYS A 3 30.59 -46.77 11.95
N VAL A 4 29.56 -46.92 11.11
CA VAL A 4 29.03 -45.87 10.25
C VAL A 4 27.97 -45.12 11.07
N LEU A 5 28.26 -43.87 11.43
CA LEU A 5 27.30 -42.94 12.04
C LEU A 5 26.58 -42.19 10.91
N LEU A 6 25.31 -42.56 10.66
CA LEU A 6 24.42 -41.80 9.81
C LEU A 6 23.94 -40.55 10.58
N ALA A 7 24.37 -39.37 10.16
CA ALA A 7 23.83 -38.11 10.62
C ALA A 7 22.57 -37.78 9.79
N ILE A 8 21.39 -37.91 10.41
CA ILE A 8 20.13 -37.43 9.85
C ILE A 8 20.08 -35.92 10.09
N GLY A 9 20.47 -35.14 9.08
CA GLY A 9 20.29 -33.69 9.08
C GLY A 9 18.83 -33.33 8.83
N MET A 10 18.12 -32.89 9.86
CA MET A 10 16.82 -32.23 9.71
C MET A 10 17.03 -30.87 9.03
N LEU A 11 16.73 -30.79 7.73
CA LEU A 11 16.47 -29.54 7.03
C LEU A 11 15.14 -28.98 7.53
N ALA A 12 15.20 -28.08 8.51
CA ALA A 12 14.09 -27.21 8.85
C ALA A 12 13.90 -26.20 7.71
N VAL A 13 13.08 -26.56 6.73
CA VAL A 13 12.60 -25.62 5.70
C VAL A 13 11.65 -24.67 6.41
N SER A 14 12.12 -23.47 6.73
CA SER A 14 11.27 -22.38 7.20
C SER A 14 10.38 -21.94 6.04
N ILE A 15 9.16 -22.46 6.02
CA ILE A 15 8.07 -22.02 5.16
C ILE A 15 7.68 -20.61 5.64
N ASN A 16 8.29 -19.58 5.06
CA ASN A 16 7.77 -18.22 5.20
C ASN A 16 6.44 -18.21 4.43
N ASN A 17 5.34 -18.32 5.15
CA ASN A 17 4.01 -18.15 4.57
C ASN A 17 3.97 -16.75 3.95
N ALA A 18 3.93 -16.67 2.62
CA ALA A 18 3.56 -15.46 1.91
C ALA A 18 2.09 -15.19 2.23
N VAL A 19 1.84 -14.50 3.35
CA VAL A 19 0.51 -14.02 3.69
C VAL A 19 0.25 -12.85 2.76
N ALA A 20 -0.47 -13.10 1.67
CA ALA A 20 -1.07 -12.04 0.87
C ALA A 20 -1.77 -11.07 1.84
N GLY A 21 -1.45 -9.78 1.78
CA GLY A 21 -1.76 -8.74 2.76
C GLY A 21 -3.25 -8.43 2.97
N PHE A 22 -4.07 -9.46 3.21
CA PHE A 22 -5.48 -9.35 3.47
C PHE A 22 -5.72 -8.75 4.85
N ASN A 23 -6.45 -7.63 4.89
CA ASN A 23 -6.82 -6.93 6.11
C ASN A 23 -5.63 -6.56 7.02
N ASN A 24 -4.43 -6.45 6.45
CA ASN A 24 -3.22 -6.10 7.18
C ASN A 24 -2.26 -5.34 6.25
N TRP A 25 -1.72 -4.25 6.74
CA TRP A 25 -0.62 -3.56 6.10
C TRP A 25 0.68 -4.31 6.36
N ASP A 26 1.35 -4.71 5.30
CA ASP A 26 2.78 -5.05 5.32
C ASP A 26 3.46 -4.32 4.16
N TYR A 27 4.78 -4.31 4.15
CA TYR A 27 5.53 -3.66 3.09
C TYR A 27 6.69 -4.50 2.61
N GLU A 28 6.96 -4.34 1.32
CA GLU A 28 8.16 -4.82 0.64
C GLU A 28 9.05 -3.60 0.38
N MET A 29 10.35 -3.78 0.57
CA MET A 29 11.36 -2.75 0.33
C MET A 29 12.37 -3.30 -0.67
N GLU A 30 12.59 -2.53 -1.73
CA GLU A 30 13.51 -2.90 -2.80
C GLU A 30 14.48 -1.76 -3.06
N ASN A 31 15.75 -2.09 -3.30
CA ASN A 31 16.72 -1.13 -3.81
C ASN A 31 16.52 -0.99 -5.32
N ASN A 32 16.33 0.23 -5.81
CA ASN A 32 16.21 0.50 -7.23
C ASN A 32 17.62 0.72 -7.83
N PRO A 33 18.16 -0.25 -8.61
CA PRO A 33 19.53 -0.14 -9.14
C PRO A 33 19.69 0.98 -10.19
N PHE A 34 18.59 1.49 -10.75
CA PHE A 34 18.62 2.54 -11.77
C PHE A 34 18.63 3.95 -11.18
N SER A 35 17.94 4.17 -10.06
CA SER A 35 17.94 5.46 -9.37
C SER A 35 18.91 5.54 -8.19
N GLY A 36 19.41 4.39 -7.71
CA GLY A 36 20.19 4.30 -6.48
C GLY A 36 19.37 4.53 -5.20
N GLY A 37 18.05 4.74 -5.33
CA GLY A 37 17.13 4.93 -4.22
C GLY A 37 16.47 3.65 -3.75
N ILE A 38 15.62 3.76 -2.74
CA ILE A 38 14.72 2.69 -2.29
C ILE A 38 13.29 2.91 -2.80
N LYS A 39 12.61 1.80 -3.06
CA LYS A 39 11.18 1.71 -3.32
C LYS A 39 10.51 0.94 -2.21
N ILE A 40 9.36 1.42 -1.76
CA ILE A 40 8.50 0.74 -0.81
C ILE A 40 7.15 0.49 -1.46
N TYR A 41 6.70 -0.75 -1.38
CA TYR A 41 5.37 -1.16 -1.81
C TYR A 41 4.63 -1.75 -0.62
N SER A 42 3.46 -1.21 -0.30
CA SER A 42 2.59 -1.74 0.75
C SER A 42 1.19 -1.91 0.19
N ILE A 43 0.54 -3.03 0.51
CA ILE A 43 -0.83 -3.29 0.07
C ILE A 43 -1.65 -3.84 1.24
N ASN A 44 -2.90 -3.37 1.36
CA ASN A 44 -3.91 -3.96 2.22
C ASN A 44 -5.14 -4.28 1.37
N MET A 45 -5.40 -5.58 1.21
CA MET A 45 -6.47 -6.10 0.38
C MET A 45 -7.71 -6.41 1.23
N THR A 46 -8.87 -5.92 0.79
CA THR A 46 -10.19 -6.29 1.36
C THR A 46 -10.78 -7.50 0.65
N SER A 47 -10.40 -7.72 -0.61
CA SER A 47 -10.72 -8.91 -1.39
C SER A 47 -9.61 -9.17 -2.41
N ILE A 48 -9.69 -10.29 -3.14
CA ILE A 48 -8.74 -10.60 -4.23
C ILE A 48 -8.70 -9.53 -5.33
N ARG A 49 -9.73 -8.68 -5.41
CA ARG A 49 -9.86 -7.63 -6.44
C ARG A 49 -9.89 -6.23 -5.86
N SER A 50 -9.91 -6.06 -4.55
CA SER A 50 -10.09 -4.74 -3.94
C SER A 50 -9.14 -4.51 -2.79
N GLY A 51 -8.72 -3.26 -2.63
CA GLY A 51 -7.77 -2.87 -1.60
C GLY A 51 -7.16 -1.51 -1.87
N VAL A 52 -6.15 -1.18 -1.09
CA VAL A 52 -5.34 0.02 -1.29
C VAL A 52 -3.87 -0.36 -1.29
N ALA A 53 -3.13 0.18 -2.25
CA ALA A 53 -1.68 0.14 -2.28
C ALA A 53 -1.10 1.53 -1.96
N ILE A 54 -0.03 1.54 -1.18
CA ILE A 54 0.77 2.72 -0.86
C ILE A 54 2.16 2.47 -1.42
N LEU A 55 2.62 3.36 -2.29
CA LEU A 55 3.92 3.28 -2.93
C LEU A 55 4.76 4.49 -2.54
N CYS A 56 6.05 4.28 -2.31
CA CYS A 56 7.02 5.35 -2.20
C CYS A 56 8.23 5.03 -3.08
N ASP A 57 8.68 6.02 -3.84
CA ASP A 57 9.97 6.02 -4.52
C ASP A 57 10.77 7.20 -3.99
N SER A 58 11.88 6.92 -3.32
CA SER A 58 12.78 7.95 -2.76
C SER A 58 13.29 8.95 -3.81
N SER A 59 13.38 8.55 -5.08
CA SER A 59 13.75 9.47 -6.16
C SER A 59 12.66 10.48 -6.52
N GLU A 60 11.38 10.17 -6.24
CA GLU A 60 10.25 11.06 -6.47
C GLU A 60 9.87 11.90 -5.24
N LYS A 61 10.35 11.52 -4.05
CA LYS A 61 10.01 12.16 -2.75
C LYS A 61 8.50 12.30 -2.53
N ALA A 62 7.75 11.31 -2.96
CA ALA A 62 6.29 11.31 -2.91
C ALA A 62 5.74 9.95 -2.49
N ILE A 63 4.55 9.98 -1.89
CA ILE A 63 3.74 8.79 -1.63
C ILE A 63 2.63 8.73 -2.66
N LYS A 64 2.48 7.61 -3.37
CA LYS A 64 1.31 7.35 -4.22
C LYS A 64 0.35 6.45 -3.46
N ILE A 65 -0.91 6.87 -3.34
CA ILE A 65 -1.98 6.07 -2.75
C ILE A 65 -2.90 5.63 -3.87
N ARG A 66 -2.95 4.33 -4.11
CA ARG A 66 -3.77 3.70 -5.14
C ARG A 66 -4.93 2.94 -4.50
N SER A 67 -6.14 3.39 -4.77
CA SER A 67 -7.38 2.72 -4.37
C SER A 67 -7.89 1.83 -5.49
N ILE A 68 -8.19 0.57 -5.19
CA ILE A 68 -8.67 -0.45 -6.13
C ILE A 68 -10.06 -0.89 -5.65
N PRO A 69 -11.16 -0.36 -6.23
CA PRO A 69 -12.53 -0.70 -5.82
C PRO A 69 -13.00 -2.09 -6.25
N GLY A 70 -12.30 -2.74 -7.18
CA GLY A 70 -12.53 -4.14 -7.57
C GLY A 70 -13.51 -4.39 -8.71
N PHE A 71 -13.90 -3.34 -9.43
CA PHE A 71 -14.56 -3.47 -10.73
C PHE A 71 -13.55 -3.37 -11.88
N VAL A 72 -13.95 -3.85 -13.05
CA VAL A 72 -13.11 -3.86 -14.26
C VAL A 72 -12.96 -2.45 -14.78
N TYR A 73 -11.74 -2.08 -15.15
CA TYR A 73 -11.46 -0.80 -15.79
C TYR A 73 -12.13 -0.72 -17.17
N ASP A 74 -12.72 0.44 -17.44
CA ASP A 74 -13.30 0.83 -18.73
C ASP A 74 -12.67 2.15 -19.19
N SER A 75 -12.43 2.29 -20.50
CA SER A 75 -11.78 3.47 -21.09
C SER A 75 -12.54 4.80 -20.86
N SER A 76 -13.83 4.76 -20.52
CA SER A 76 -14.56 5.97 -20.12
C SER A 76 -13.99 6.61 -18.85
N LEU A 77 -13.27 5.84 -18.01
CA LEU A 77 -12.62 6.36 -16.82
C LEU A 77 -11.45 7.30 -17.13
N ASP A 78 -10.87 7.27 -18.32
CA ASP A 78 -9.73 8.15 -18.69
C ASP A 78 -10.08 9.64 -18.64
N TYR A 79 -11.37 9.96 -18.72
CA TYR A 79 -11.89 11.31 -18.68
C TYR A 79 -12.38 11.72 -17.28
N VAL A 80 -12.20 10.85 -16.28
CA VAL A 80 -12.59 11.10 -14.90
C VAL A 80 -11.37 11.56 -14.10
N THR A 81 -11.49 12.73 -13.47
CA THR A 81 -10.52 13.25 -12.51
C THR A 81 -11.07 13.06 -11.10
N PRO A 82 -10.83 11.91 -10.44
CA PRO A 82 -11.43 11.63 -9.16
C PRO A 82 -10.87 12.55 -8.08
N GLU A 83 -11.75 13.05 -7.21
CA GLU A 83 -11.34 13.65 -5.94
C GLU A 83 -11.17 12.55 -4.89
N ILE A 84 -9.98 12.45 -4.30
CA ILE A 84 -9.66 11.47 -3.28
C ILE A 84 -9.69 12.13 -1.89
N LYS A 85 -10.32 11.45 -0.93
CA LYS A 85 -10.34 11.84 0.48
C LYS A 85 -9.85 10.71 1.34
N ILE A 86 -9.12 11.05 2.40
CA ILE A 86 -8.53 10.07 3.31
C ILE A 86 -8.96 10.40 4.73
N ALA A 87 -9.52 9.39 5.40
CA ALA A 87 -9.83 9.45 6.81
C ALA A 87 -9.08 8.35 7.57
N ILE A 88 -8.62 8.68 8.78
CA ILE A 88 -7.92 7.75 9.67
C ILE A 88 -8.59 7.82 11.04
N ASP A 89 -8.98 6.66 11.55
CA ASP A 89 -9.69 6.51 12.83
C ASP A 89 -10.95 7.40 12.96
N GLY A 90 -11.61 7.69 11.83
CA GLY A 90 -12.84 8.50 11.77
C GLY A 90 -12.61 9.98 11.48
N ASP A 91 -11.37 10.47 11.55
CA ASP A 91 -11.04 11.86 11.24
C ASP A 91 -10.60 12.00 9.78
N ILE A 92 -11.24 12.91 9.04
CA ILE A 92 -10.82 13.26 7.68
C ILE A 92 -9.54 14.09 7.77
N ILE A 93 -8.43 13.54 7.27
CA ILE A 93 -7.11 14.16 7.37
C ILE A 93 -6.69 14.86 6.06
N LEU A 94 -7.23 14.41 4.93
CA LEU A 94 -6.95 14.97 3.60
C LEU A 94 -8.23 14.97 2.76
N ILE A 95 -8.48 16.10 2.08
CA ILE A 95 -9.62 16.33 1.18
C ILE A 95 -9.13 17.01 -0.09
N GLY A 96 -9.89 16.92 -1.18
CA GLY A 96 -9.56 17.64 -2.42
C GLY A 96 -8.32 17.13 -3.13
N LEU A 97 -7.85 15.90 -2.84
CA LEU A 97 -6.69 15.35 -3.52
C LEU A 97 -7.07 15.03 -4.97
N GLU A 98 -6.46 15.73 -5.91
CA GLU A 98 -6.66 15.43 -7.32
C GLU A 98 -6.05 14.07 -7.64
N GLY A 99 -6.91 13.16 -8.09
CA GLY A 99 -6.54 11.81 -8.47
C GLY A 99 -6.57 11.62 -9.97
N ARG A 100 -5.99 10.50 -10.40
CA ARG A 100 -6.08 9.97 -11.76
C ARG A 100 -6.64 8.57 -11.74
N THR A 101 -7.38 8.19 -12.78
CA THR A 101 -7.84 6.82 -12.99
C THR A 101 -6.79 5.99 -13.75
N GLY A 102 -7.00 4.68 -13.78
CA GLY A 102 -6.30 3.77 -14.66
C GLY A 102 -6.61 2.32 -14.32
N SER A 103 -5.71 1.41 -14.73
CA SER A 103 -5.85 -0.02 -14.48
C SER A 103 -4.64 -0.62 -13.76
N VAL A 104 -4.88 -1.72 -13.05
CA VAL A 104 -3.84 -2.51 -12.37
C VAL A 104 -4.15 -4.01 -12.48
N GLY A 105 -3.09 -4.83 -12.58
CA GLY A 105 -3.20 -6.29 -12.62
C GLY A 105 -4.10 -6.78 -13.75
N ASP A 106 -5.10 -7.59 -13.41
CA ASP A 106 -6.10 -8.18 -14.31
C ASP A 106 -7.16 -7.16 -14.78
N ASN A 107 -6.70 -6.00 -15.26
CA ASN A 107 -7.54 -4.90 -15.74
C ASN A 107 -8.55 -4.38 -14.69
N LEU A 108 -8.14 -4.30 -13.42
CA LEU A 108 -8.97 -3.72 -12.37
C LEU A 108 -8.86 -2.20 -12.38
N ALA A 109 -9.99 -1.51 -12.27
CA ALA A 109 -10.02 -0.06 -12.13
C ALA A 109 -9.26 0.36 -10.87
N MET A 110 -8.56 1.48 -10.97
CA MET A 110 -7.91 2.12 -9.84
C MET A 110 -8.07 3.64 -9.93
N SER A 111 -8.04 4.29 -8.78
CA SER A 111 -7.73 5.72 -8.70
C SER A 111 -6.49 5.93 -7.83
N GLU A 112 -5.67 6.90 -8.22
CA GLU A 112 -4.38 7.18 -7.57
C GLU A 112 -4.23 8.67 -7.28
N ALA A 113 -3.86 8.99 -6.04
CA ALA A 113 -3.42 10.32 -5.64
C ALA A 113 -1.92 10.30 -5.33
N LYS A 114 -1.25 11.41 -5.64
CA LYS A 114 0.14 11.67 -5.24
C LYS A 114 0.14 12.61 -4.04
N LEU A 115 0.77 12.19 -2.94
CA LEU A 115 1.00 13.01 -1.76
C LEU A 115 2.44 13.48 -1.74
N GLU A 116 2.62 14.79 -1.59
CA GLU A 116 3.92 15.45 -1.50
C GLU A 116 3.93 16.39 -0.30
N GLY A 117 5.13 16.79 0.14
CA GLY A 117 5.31 17.82 1.17
C GLY A 117 4.45 17.60 2.42
N ASP A 118 3.58 18.57 2.70
CA ASP A 118 2.73 18.57 3.89
C ASP A 118 1.67 17.47 3.87
N ASP A 119 1.08 17.14 2.72
CA ASP A 119 0.06 16.10 2.62
C ASP A 119 0.65 14.72 2.95
N ALA A 120 1.85 14.43 2.43
CA ALA A 120 2.57 13.21 2.75
C ALA A 120 2.89 13.13 4.25
N ARG A 121 3.31 14.26 4.86
CA ARG A 121 3.61 14.34 6.29
C ARG A 121 2.37 14.16 7.18
N ILE A 122 1.26 14.80 6.83
CA ILE A 122 -0.04 14.67 7.51
C ILE A 122 -0.50 13.22 7.46
N PHE A 123 -0.52 12.63 6.26
CA PHE A 123 -0.86 11.23 6.05
C PHE A 123 0.00 10.30 6.90
N LEU A 124 1.33 10.40 6.81
CA LEU A 124 2.24 9.52 7.56
C LEU A 124 2.09 9.67 9.07
N THR A 125 1.89 10.90 9.56
CA THR A 125 1.72 11.16 10.99
C THR A 125 0.47 10.47 11.53
N ALA A 126 -0.65 10.59 10.81
CA ALA A 126 -1.90 9.95 11.18
C ALA A 126 -1.84 8.42 10.97
N PHE A 127 -1.33 7.96 9.83
CA PHE A 127 -1.23 6.55 9.47
C PHE A 127 -0.36 5.75 10.45
N LYS A 128 0.78 6.29 10.90
CA LYS A 128 1.61 5.63 11.92
C LYS A 128 0.90 5.44 13.26
N LYS A 129 -0.03 6.35 13.59
CA LYS A 129 -0.78 6.37 14.85
C LYS A 129 -2.15 5.68 14.73
N ALA A 130 -2.53 5.25 13.53
CA ALA A 130 -3.82 4.65 13.27
C ALA A 130 -4.01 3.38 14.11
N ALA A 131 -5.08 3.35 14.88
CA ALA A 131 -5.39 2.25 15.79
C ALA A 131 -6.53 1.37 15.29
N ARG A 132 -7.46 1.92 14.50
CA ARG A 132 -8.72 1.26 14.14
C ARG A 132 -8.85 1.09 12.64
N GLN A 133 -8.84 2.20 11.89
CA GLN A 133 -9.30 2.21 10.51
C GLN A 133 -8.55 3.21 9.64
N VAL A 134 -8.38 2.83 8.38
CA VAL A 134 -8.02 3.72 7.27
C VAL A 134 -9.16 3.65 6.26
N ALA A 135 -9.70 4.80 5.87
CA ALA A 135 -10.80 4.91 4.92
C ALA A 135 -10.40 5.81 3.75
N ILE A 136 -10.68 5.36 2.54
CA ILE A 136 -10.36 6.09 1.30
C ILE A 136 -11.61 6.22 0.44
N GLU A 137 -12.10 7.44 0.29
CA GLU A 137 -13.09 7.80 -0.73
C GLU A 137 -12.33 8.15 -2.00
N ASN A 138 -12.62 7.44 -3.08
CA ASN A 138 -11.69 7.33 -4.21
C ASN A 138 -12.18 8.03 -5.49
N GLY A 139 -13.34 8.70 -5.41
CA GLY A 139 -13.98 9.44 -6.50
C GLY A 139 -14.60 8.61 -7.63
N ILE A 140 -14.42 7.29 -7.66
CA ILE A 140 -14.92 6.42 -8.73
C ILE A 140 -15.84 5.28 -8.26
N SER A 141 -15.89 4.99 -6.96
CA SER A 141 -16.83 4.03 -6.36
C SER A 141 -17.95 4.72 -5.60
N THR A 142 -19.04 3.98 -5.34
CA THR A 142 -20.23 4.47 -4.63
C THR A 142 -20.01 4.76 -3.15
N GLY A 143 -18.90 4.29 -2.56
CA GLY A 143 -18.56 4.52 -1.17
C GLY A 143 -17.06 4.33 -0.89
N PRO A 144 -16.62 4.60 0.35
CA PRO A 144 -15.22 4.49 0.72
C PRO A 144 -14.76 3.04 0.84
N ILE A 145 -13.49 2.79 0.53
CA ILE A 145 -12.82 1.54 0.90
C ILE A 145 -12.41 1.65 2.36
N LEU A 146 -12.91 0.74 3.19
CA LEU A 146 -12.62 0.66 4.62
C LEU A 146 -11.59 -0.44 4.88
N LEU A 147 -10.48 -0.08 5.53
CA LEU A 147 -9.35 -0.95 5.80
C LEU A 147 -9.05 -0.95 7.30
N THR A 148 -8.54 -2.06 7.81
CA THR A 148 -8.00 -2.07 9.18
C THR A 148 -6.73 -1.23 9.25
N ALA A 149 -6.43 -0.68 10.42
CA ALA A 149 -5.14 -0.02 10.66
C ALA A 149 -4.00 -1.00 11.02
N ARG A 150 -4.24 -2.33 11.01
CA ARG A 150 -3.26 -3.31 11.48
C ARG A 150 -2.01 -3.27 10.61
N GLY A 151 -0.83 -3.12 11.23
CA GLY A 151 0.46 -3.02 10.54
C GLY A 151 0.83 -1.62 10.06
N SER A 152 -0.08 -0.65 10.15
CA SER A 152 0.13 0.73 9.67
C SER A 152 1.33 1.43 10.33
N THR A 153 1.60 1.20 11.62
CA THR A 153 2.76 1.78 12.31
C THR A 153 4.09 1.36 11.67
N LYS A 154 4.28 0.05 11.45
CA LYS A 154 5.52 -0.51 10.88
C LYS A 154 5.69 -0.05 9.43
N THR A 155 4.61 -0.11 8.65
CA THR A 155 4.57 0.38 7.25
C THR A 155 4.84 1.88 7.17
N GLY A 156 4.20 2.69 8.01
CA GLY A 156 4.36 4.14 8.03
C GLY A 156 5.78 4.57 8.40
N GLN A 157 6.44 3.87 9.31
CA GLN A 157 7.87 4.10 9.61
C GLN A 157 8.77 3.78 8.41
N ALA A 158 8.45 2.73 7.66
CA ALA A 158 9.21 2.40 6.45
C ALA A 158 9.02 3.48 5.38
N LEU A 159 7.78 3.90 5.13
CA LEU A 159 7.45 4.97 4.18
C LEU A 159 8.12 6.31 4.55
N GLU A 160 8.15 6.67 5.84
CA GLU A 160 8.86 7.86 6.33
C GLU A 160 10.36 7.79 6.04
N LYS A 161 10.98 6.62 6.19
CA LYS A 161 12.39 6.42 5.79
C LYS A 161 12.56 6.59 4.28
N CYS A 162 11.63 6.09 3.46
CA CYS A 162 11.70 6.26 2.00
C CYS A 162 11.62 7.73 1.57
N LEU A 163 10.79 8.56 2.21
CA LEU A 163 10.74 9.99 1.90
C LEU A 163 11.97 10.79 2.37
N SER A 164 12.69 10.26 3.36
CA SER A 164 13.85 10.92 3.96
C SER A 164 15.19 10.56 3.30
N ASN A 165 15.20 9.54 2.41
CA ASN A 165 16.36 9.20 1.58
C ASN A 165 16.36 10.05 0.31
#